data_AF-A0A537J4Q9-F1
#
_entry.id   AF-A0A537J4Q9-F1
#
_cell.length_a   1.000
_cell.length_b   1.000
_cell.length_c   1.000
_cell.angle_alpha   90.00
_cell.angle_beta   90.00
_cell.angle_gamma   90.00
#
_symmetry.space_group_name_H-M   'P 1'
#
loop_
_entity.id
_entity.type
_entity.pdbx_description
1 polymer ?
#
loop_
_entity_poly.entity_id
_entity_poly.type
_entity_poly.pdbx_seq_one_letter_code
_entity_poly.pdbx_strand_id
1 'polypeptide(L)'
;MPPALSDTQLDIVKTMLTGKFDQGKIADAAGCSIRQVKKIKKNIRTFGTTKAPKLKAQGRPRVVTQEAVEVLSLFLHLNEYDI
;
A
#
# COMPACT_ATOMS: atom_id res chain seq x y z
N MET A 1 -11.79 -1.86 10.02
CA MET A 1 -10.31 -2.04 9.92
C MET A 1 -9.69 -0.93 10.74
N PRO A 2 -8.75 -1.19 11.66
CA PRO A 2 -8.11 -0.12 12.42
C PRO A 2 -7.42 0.85 11.46
N PRO A 3 -7.37 2.16 11.80
CA PRO A 3 -6.71 3.15 10.95
C PRO A 3 -5.22 2.83 10.80
N ALA A 4 -4.65 3.29 9.69
CA ALA A 4 -3.20 3.22 9.51
C ALA A 4 -2.49 4.04 10.60
N LEU A 5 -1.29 3.58 10.97
CA LEU A 5 -0.42 4.35 11.85
C LEU A 5 -0.05 5.67 11.18
N SER A 6 -0.12 6.75 11.96
CA SER A 6 0.39 8.06 11.55
C SER A 6 1.91 8.03 11.38
N ASP A 7 2.44 8.96 10.61
CA ASP A 7 3.89 9.03 10.38
C ASP A 7 4.67 9.28 11.68
N THR A 8 4.11 10.07 12.60
CA THR A 8 4.67 10.28 13.96
C THR A 8 4.78 8.97 14.74
N GLN A 9 3.75 8.13 14.71
CA GLN A 9 3.80 6.81 15.35
C GLN A 9 4.82 5.89 14.68
N LEU A 10 4.94 5.93 13.35
CA LEU A 10 5.94 5.15 12.62
C LEU A 10 7.37 5.59 12.99
N ASP A 11 7.60 6.88 13.20
CA ASP A 11 8.90 7.42 13.60
C ASP A 11 9.26 7.03 15.04
N ILE A 12 8.29 7.02 15.96
CA ILE A 12 8.48 6.48 17.32
C ILE A 12 8.90 5.01 17.25
N VAL A 13 8.16 4.18 16.50
CA VAL A 13 8.47 2.75 16.34
C VAL A 13 9.86 2.56 15.73
N LYS A 14 10.20 3.33 14.69
CA LYS A 14 11.51 3.25 14.02
C LYS A 14 12.64 3.61 14.98
N THR A 15 12.52 4.73 15.68
CA THR A 15 13.53 5.22 16.63
C THR A 15 13.78 4.22 17.75
N MET A 16 12.71 3.67 18.33
CA MET A 16 12.84 2.70 19.42
C MET A 16 13.31 1.31 18.93
N LEU A 17 12.96 0.90 17.71
CA LEU A 17 13.52 -0.33 17.13
C LEU A 17 15.04 -0.20 16.91
N THR A 18 15.51 0.97 16.47
CA THR A 18 16.95 1.27 16.36
C THR A 18 17.64 1.22 17.74
N GLY A 19 16.96 1.73 18.77
CA GLY A 19 17.39 1.64 20.17
C GLY A 19 17.30 0.24 20.80
N LYS A 20 16.86 -0.79 20.05
CA LYS A 20 16.72 -2.18 20.51
C LYS A 20 15.82 -2.36 21.74
N PHE A 21 14.83 -1.49 21.92
CA PHE A 21 13.85 -1.62 22.99
C PHE A 21 12.96 -2.86 22.84
N ASP A 22 12.38 -3.31 23.95
CA ASP A 22 11.40 -4.39 23.92
C ASP A 22 10.13 -4.00 23.14
N GLN A 23 9.56 -4.97 22.43
CA GLN A 23 8.44 -4.72 21.52
C GLN A 23 7.15 -4.34 22.26
N GLY A 24 6.96 -4.77 23.51
CA GLY A 24 5.84 -4.33 24.35
C GLY A 24 5.93 -2.83 24.63
N LYS A 25 7.11 -2.37 25.10
CA LYS A 25 7.35 -0.95 25.37
C LYS A 25 7.20 -0.07 24.14
N ILE A 26 7.61 -0.56 22.98
CA ILE A 26 7.44 0.14 21.70
C ILE A 26 5.96 0.26 21.32
N ALA A 27 5.20 -0.81 21.52
CA ALA A 27 3.76 -0.84 21.27
C ALA A 27 3.02 0.18 22.15
N ASP A 28 3.36 0.22 23.43
CA ASP A 28 2.78 1.17 24.40
C ASP A 28 3.14 2.62 24.04
N ALA A 29 4.42 2.91 23.75
CA ALA A 29 4.87 4.26 23.42
C ALA A 29 4.28 4.79 22.11
N ALA A 30 4.07 3.93 21.11
CA ALA A 30 3.47 4.32 19.84
C ALA A 30 1.93 4.24 19.84
N GLY A 31 1.31 3.74 20.91
CA GLY A 31 -0.14 3.52 20.98
C GLY A 31 -0.64 2.54 19.92
N CYS A 32 0.08 1.42 19.72
CA CYS A 32 -0.24 0.43 18.68
C CYS A 32 -0.10 -1.01 19.17
N SER A 33 -0.51 -1.98 18.35
CA SER A 33 -0.38 -3.39 18.72
C SER A 33 1.05 -3.92 18.52
N ILE A 34 1.48 -4.87 19.36
CA ILE A 34 2.76 -5.60 19.20
C ILE A 34 2.86 -6.23 17.79
N ARG A 35 1.73 -6.68 17.23
CA ARG A 35 1.68 -7.23 15.86
C ARG A 35 2.10 -6.21 14.80
N GLN A 36 1.71 -4.94 14.96
CA GLN A 36 2.14 -3.86 14.07
C GLN A 36 3.64 -3.58 14.21
N VAL A 37 4.16 -3.55 15.44
CA VAL A 37 5.61 -3.40 15.69
C VAL A 37 6.40 -4.53 15.00
N LYS A 38 5.96 -5.79 15.12
CA LYS A 38 6.57 -6.94 14.43
C LYS A 38 6.54 -6.78 12.91
N LYS A 39 5.42 -6.31 12.35
CA LYS A 39 5.29 -6.03 10.91
C LYS A 39 6.27 -4.94 10.46
N ILE A 40 6.37 -3.85 11.20
CA ILE A 40 7.28 -2.74 10.87
C ILE A 40 8.74 -3.19 10.98
N LYS A 41 9.10 -3.94 12.02
CA LYS A 41 10.44 -4.53 12.16
C LYS A 41 10.78 -5.43 10.97
N LYS A 42 9.83 -6.27 10.51
CA LYS A 42 10.01 -7.08 9.30
C LYS A 42 10.21 -6.19 8.07
N ASN A 43 9.39 -5.16 7.87
CA ASN A 43 9.52 -4.24 6.75
C ASN A 43 10.88 -3.54 6.73
N ILE A 44 11.35 -3.02 7.86
CA ILE A 44 12.66 -2.37 7.96
C ILE A 44 13.77 -3.36 7.63
N ARG A 45 13.70 -4.58 8.17
CA ARG A 45 14.71 -5.62 7.90
C ARG A 45 14.74 -6.04 6.42
N THR A 46 13.59 -6.08 5.75
CA THR A 46 13.48 -6.57 4.37
C THR A 46 13.64 -5.48 3.32
N PHE A 47 13.16 -4.26 3.60
CA PHE A 47 13.06 -3.17 2.62
C PHE A 47 13.76 -1.88 3.05
N GLY A 48 14.39 -1.84 4.24
CA GLY A 48 15.03 -0.64 4.79
C GLY A 48 14.06 0.47 5.23
N THR A 49 12.75 0.26 5.11
CA THR A 49 11.72 1.28 5.34
C THR A 49 10.60 0.74 6.23
N THR A 50 9.86 1.64 6.88
CA THR A 50 8.70 1.26 7.73
C THR A 50 7.51 0.76 6.90
N LYS A 51 7.41 1.22 5.65
CA LYS A 51 6.33 0.92 4.70
C LYS A 51 6.83 -0.08 3.66
N ALA A 52 6.11 -1.18 3.49
CA ALA A 52 6.41 -2.10 2.39
C ALA A 52 6.19 -1.39 1.04
N PRO A 53 7.03 -1.65 0.02
CA PRO A 53 6.84 -1.08 -1.30
C PRO A 53 5.48 -1.51 -1.86
N LYS A 54 4.82 -0.62 -2.60
CA LYS A 54 3.62 -0.98 -3.35
C LYS A 54 4.03 -1.98 -4.43
N LEU A 55 3.46 -3.19 -4.38
CA LEU A 55 3.63 -4.15 -5.46
C LEU A 55 3.07 -3.55 -6.75
N LYS A 56 3.65 -3.94 -7.90
CA LYS A 56 3.07 -3.65 -9.21
C LYS A 56 1.60 -4.05 -9.21
N ALA A 57 0.78 -3.36 -10.02
CA ALA A 57 -0.67 -3.58 -10.09
C ALA A 57 -0.98 -5.09 -10.05
N GLN A 58 -1.56 -5.53 -8.94
CA GLN A 58 -1.97 -6.92 -8.74
C GLN A 58 -3.40 -7.08 -9.23
N GLY A 59 -3.69 -8.25 -9.79
CA GLY A 59 -4.99 -8.57 -10.38
C GLY A 59 -4.88 -8.81 -11.88
N ARG A 60 -6.03 -9.07 -12.50
CA ARG A 60 -6.10 -9.28 -13.95
C ARG A 60 -5.61 -8.01 -14.64
N PRO A 61 -4.62 -8.10 -15.54
CA PRO A 61 -4.24 -6.98 -16.39
C PRO A 61 -5.50 -6.39 -17.04
N ARG A 62 -5.64 -5.06 -17.02
CA ARG A 62 -6.67 -4.36 -17.80
C ARG A 62 -6.24 -4.38 -19.27
N VAL A 63 -6.22 -5.57 -19.87
CA VAL A 63 -6.03 -5.72 -21.30
C VAL A 63 -7.39 -5.52 -21.91
N VAL A 64 -7.64 -4.28 -22.37
CA VAL A 64 -8.67 -4.06 -23.38
C VAL A 64 -8.06 -4.61 -24.67
N THR A 65 -8.71 -5.61 -25.26
CA THR A 65 -8.25 -6.14 -26.56
C THR A 65 -8.35 -5.03 -27.60
N GLN A 66 -7.44 -5.06 -28.58
CA GLN A 66 -7.49 -4.11 -29.69
C GLN A 66 -8.87 -4.13 -30.39
N GLU A 67 -9.45 -5.32 -30.52
CA GLU A 67 -10.82 -5.53 -31.00
C GLU A 67 -11.86 -4.77 -30.17
N ALA A 68 -11.76 -4.78 -28.83
CA ALA A 68 -12.69 -4.04 -27.98
C ALA A 68 -12.52 -2.51 -28.10
N VAL A 69 -11.30 -2.04 -28.40
CA VAL A 69 -11.05 -0.63 -28.72
C VAL A 69 -11.66 -0.25 -30.07
N GLU A 70 -11.52 -1.12 -31.07
CA GLU A 70 -12.07 -0.92 -32.42
C GLU A 70 -13.60 -0.95 -32.43
N VAL A 71 -14.23 -1.86 -31.69
CA VAL A 71 -15.68 -1.89 -31.53
C VAL A 71 -16.18 -0.63 -30.82
N LEU A 72 -15.47 -0.17 -29.79
CA LEU A 72 -15.82 1.07 -29.10
C LEU A 72 -15.68 2.30 -30.02
N SER A 73 -14.61 2.37 -30.82
CA SER A 73 -14.41 3.49 -31.74
C SER A 73 -15.45 3.51 -32.85
N LEU A 74 -15.79 2.35 -33.44
CA LEU A 74 -16.86 2.22 -34.42
C LEU A 74 -18.21 2.65 -33.84
N PHE A 75 -18.54 2.17 -32.64
CA PHE A 75 -19.78 2.53 -31.98
C PHE A 75 -19.87 4.05 -31.74
N LEU A 76 -18.81 4.69 -31.26
CA LEU A 76 -18.79 6.13 -31.03
C LEU A 76 -18.92 6.93 -32.33
N HIS A 77 -18.22 6.53 -33.40
CA HIS A 77 -18.33 7.20 -34.70
C HIS A 77 -19.75 7.10 -35.25
N LEU A 78 -20.39 5.92 -35.19
CA LEU A 78 -21.76 5.75 -35.71
C LEU A 78 -22.78 6.62 -34.97
N ASN A 79 -22.59 6.86 -33.66
CA ASN A 79 -23.48 7.72 -32.88
C ASN A 79 -23.23 9.23 -33.11
N GLU A 80 -22.11 9.63 -33.70
CA GLU A 80 -21.86 11.03 -34.11
C GLU A 80 -22.51 11.38 -35.46
N TYR A 81 -22.94 10.38 -36.25
CA TYR A 81 -23.61 10.57 -37.55
C TYR A 81 -25.14 10.39 -37.51
N ASP A 82 -25.72 10.19 -36.33
CA ASP A 82 -27.18 10.02 -36.11
C ASP A 82 -27.89 11.29 -35.56
N ILE A 83 -27.37 12.50 -35.88
CA ILE A 83 -28.05 13.80 -35.62
C ILE A 83 -28.24 14.59 -36.91
#